data_AF-A0A3D2KKM9-F1
#
_entry.id   AF-A0A3D2KKM9-F1
#
_cell.length_a   1.000
_cell.length_b   1.000
_cell.length_c   1.000
_cell.angle_alpha   90.00
_cell.angle_beta   90.00
_cell.angle_gamma   90.00
#
_symmetry.space_group_name_H-M   'P 1'
#
loop_
_entity.id
_entity.type
_entity.pdbx_description
1 polymer ?
#
loop_
_entity_poly.entity_id
_entity_poly.type
_entity_poly.pdbx_seq_one_letter_code
_entity_poly.pdbx_strand_id
1 'polypeptide(L)'
;MSCVSNLIYGKAAIYMKKTKNIRLILAVIVVALIWSLYSPLSVEARLKRHLSAKDKMLSVGQEYTLKMKGISSKDKKKGRKVKWNVSDKSVAVIKDKKNYSITLRARKTGNVKVSGTYLGKKYTCKIMVKDETFGEQDSEEVTDADEDKSNIYLNASEVNIYYLSDTDKKYLSESDNHIYSYQFKVEGINKNTVVKWSIESEDKVSSFKVDHGRVYMWMNPRYDENHEDALVVATLENGRRVTAKLHGYSERNEAVKNIINGFVNDSLSSDMTEYEKIVAIASYVSLNYEYQLYQSDWIAMALGGSGDCFSSRCFVRYLCQAAGIKAVICVGDNLDGMTLVKADGKLYVVLTGFRDTQPRKYRIYEPTEDSLQSIVSRSHIDLSYFD
;
A
#
# COMPACT_ATOMS: atom_id res chain seq x y z
N MET A 1 -79.47 12.42 -42.18
CA MET A 1 -78.05 12.86 -42.30
C MET A 1 -77.35 12.68 -40.96
N SER A 2 -76.02 12.75 -40.91
CA SER A 2 -75.18 12.71 -39.68
C SER A 2 -74.96 11.34 -39.02
N CYS A 3 -74.39 10.36 -39.74
CA CYS A 3 -73.75 9.19 -39.09
C CYS A 3 -72.61 8.53 -39.91
N VAL A 4 -71.66 9.31 -40.45
CA VAL A 4 -70.46 8.76 -41.13
C VAL A 4 -69.15 9.52 -40.79
N SER A 5 -69.19 10.58 -39.98
CA SER A 5 -68.08 11.52 -39.81
C SER A 5 -67.06 11.19 -38.70
N ASN A 6 -67.30 10.21 -37.83
CA ASN A 6 -66.49 9.99 -36.62
C ASN A 6 -65.50 8.80 -36.63
N LEU A 7 -65.49 7.94 -37.65
CA LEU A 7 -64.59 6.76 -37.65
C LEU A 7 -63.18 7.00 -38.23
N ILE A 8 -62.95 8.13 -38.91
CA ILE A 8 -61.68 8.42 -39.61
C ILE A 8 -60.64 9.08 -38.70
N TYR A 9 -61.06 9.93 -37.76
CA TYR A 9 -60.13 10.70 -36.90
C TYR A 9 -59.40 9.86 -35.83
N GLY A 10 -59.99 8.76 -35.35
CA GLY A 10 -59.39 7.94 -34.29
C GLY A 10 -58.11 7.19 -34.68
N LYS A 11 -58.00 6.72 -35.93
CA LYS A 11 -56.84 5.92 -36.37
C LYS A 11 -55.60 6.77 -36.67
N ALA A 12 -55.76 8.01 -37.14
CA ALA A 12 -54.65 8.91 -37.43
C ALA A 12 -53.86 9.33 -36.18
N ALA A 13 -54.55 9.62 -35.07
CA ALA A 13 -53.93 10.07 -33.82
C ALA A 13 -53.01 8.99 -33.20
N ILE A 14 -53.42 7.73 -33.23
CA ILE A 14 -52.63 6.60 -32.69
C ILE A 14 -51.36 6.37 -33.55
N TYR A 15 -51.46 6.49 -34.87
CA TYR A 15 -50.34 6.30 -35.79
C TYR A 15 -49.29 7.43 -35.68
N MET A 16 -49.72 8.67 -35.49
CA MET A 16 -48.82 9.83 -35.30
C MET A 16 -48.09 9.83 -33.95
N LYS A 17 -48.72 9.32 -32.87
CA LYS A 17 -48.08 9.25 -31.54
C LYS A 17 -46.96 8.18 -31.50
N LYS A 18 -47.18 7.04 -32.16
CA LYS A 18 -46.19 5.95 -32.23
C LYS A 18 -44.94 6.33 -33.05
N THR A 19 -45.12 7.05 -34.15
CA THR A 19 -44.02 7.48 -35.04
C THR A 19 -43.17 8.61 -34.47
N LYS A 20 -43.74 9.56 -33.72
CA LYS A 20 -42.95 10.59 -33.00
C LYS A 20 -42.04 9.98 -31.93
N ASN A 21 -42.55 9.02 -31.14
CA ASN A 21 -41.76 8.36 -30.10
C ASN A 21 -40.62 7.51 -30.68
N ILE A 22 -40.85 6.82 -31.81
CA ILE A 22 -39.79 6.05 -32.50
C ILE A 22 -38.68 6.98 -33.04
N ARG A 23 -39.02 8.14 -33.61
CA ARG A 23 -38.02 9.13 -34.04
C ARG A 23 -37.21 9.71 -32.88
N LEU A 24 -37.85 9.93 -31.73
CA LEU A 24 -37.16 10.38 -30.51
C LEU A 24 -36.20 9.32 -29.97
N ILE A 25 -36.62 8.05 -29.91
CA ILE A 25 -35.79 6.92 -29.48
C ILE A 25 -34.59 6.72 -30.42
N LEU A 26 -34.81 6.78 -31.75
CA LEU A 26 -33.73 6.71 -32.74
C LEU A 26 -32.74 7.87 -32.59
N ALA A 27 -33.21 9.10 -32.33
CA ALA A 27 -32.32 10.24 -32.09
C ALA A 27 -31.47 10.06 -30.83
N VAL A 28 -32.04 9.55 -29.73
CA VAL A 28 -31.30 9.25 -28.49
C VAL A 28 -30.26 8.15 -28.70
N ILE A 29 -30.59 7.09 -29.44
CA ILE A 29 -29.64 6.00 -29.78
C ILE A 29 -28.49 6.54 -30.65
N VAL A 30 -28.77 7.40 -31.64
CA VAL A 30 -27.73 8.02 -32.46
C VAL A 30 -26.82 8.94 -31.63
N VAL A 31 -27.35 9.72 -30.70
CA VAL A 31 -26.54 10.55 -29.79
C VAL A 31 -25.68 9.68 -28.86
N ALA A 32 -26.22 8.59 -28.31
CA ALA A 32 -25.46 7.65 -27.49
C ALA A 32 -24.33 6.95 -28.29
N LEU A 33 -24.58 6.58 -29.54
CA LEU A 33 -23.57 6.02 -30.44
C LEU A 33 -22.48 7.05 -30.79
N ILE A 34 -22.85 8.31 -31.05
CA ILE A 34 -21.88 9.41 -31.26
C ILE A 34 -21.03 9.63 -30.00
N TRP A 35 -21.60 9.48 -28.80
CA TRP A 35 -20.84 9.55 -27.55
C TRP A 35 -19.85 8.38 -27.39
N SER A 36 -20.22 7.16 -27.83
CA SER A 36 -19.32 6.00 -27.83
C SER A 36 -18.17 6.12 -28.85
N LEU A 37 -18.36 6.90 -29.92
CA LEU A 37 -17.32 7.25 -30.90
C LEU A 37 -16.36 8.33 -30.37
N TYR A 38 -16.73 9.07 -29.31
CA TYR A 38 -15.79 9.79 -28.46
C TYR A 38 -15.08 8.84 -27.48
N SER A 39 -14.42 7.84 -28.04
CA SER A 39 -13.18 7.39 -27.41
C SER A 39 -12.27 8.62 -27.33
N PRO A 40 -11.73 9.01 -26.16
CA PRO A 40 -10.62 9.95 -26.18
C PRO A 40 -9.56 9.33 -27.08
N LEU A 41 -9.20 10.03 -28.15
CA LEU A 41 -7.96 9.73 -28.88
C LEU A 41 -6.91 9.50 -27.82
N SER A 42 -6.33 8.30 -27.79
CA SER A 42 -5.26 8.04 -26.85
C SER A 42 -4.17 9.05 -27.20
N VAL A 43 -4.06 10.07 -26.37
CA VAL A 43 -2.92 10.97 -26.39
C VAL A 43 -1.78 10.05 -26.03
N GLU A 44 -1.08 9.53 -27.06
CA GLU A 44 0.11 8.71 -26.88
C GLU A 44 1.04 9.52 -25.99
N ALA A 45 1.04 9.20 -24.69
CA ALA A 45 1.66 10.03 -23.68
C ALA A 45 3.14 10.14 -24.05
N ARG A 46 3.51 11.31 -24.60
CA ARG A 46 4.68 11.44 -25.47
C ARG A 46 5.92 11.04 -24.69
N LEU A 47 6.37 9.79 -24.88
CA LEU A 47 7.27 9.10 -23.96
C LEU A 47 8.43 10.02 -23.56
N LYS A 48 8.37 10.53 -22.32
CA LYS A 48 9.26 11.59 -21.85
C LYS A 48 10.66 10.99 -21.76
N ARG A 49 11.50 11.24 -22.76
CA ARG A 49 12.87 10.73 -22.81
C ARG A 49 13.67 11.26 -21.62
N HIS A 50 14.28 10.36 -20.86
CA HIS A 50 15.09 10.66 -19.68
C HIS A 50 16.10 9.54 -19.41
N LEU A 51 17.11 9.82 -18.60
CA LEU A 51 18.02 8.79 -18.09
C LEU A 51 17.42 8.07 -16.89
N SER A 52 17.79 6.82 -16.66
CA SER A 52 17.30 6.01 -15.53
C SER A 52 17.61 6.58 -14.15
N ALA A 53 18.59 7.49 -14.06
CA ALA A 53 18.87 8.33 -12.91
C ALA A 53 19.33 9.72 -13.40
N LYS A 54 19.05 10.76 -12.60
CA LYS A 54 19.70 12.08 -12.70
C LYS A 54 20.93 12.16 -11.82
N ASP A 55 20.92 11.49 -10.68
CA ASP A 55 22.02 11.44 -9.74
C ASP A 55 22.09 10.02 -9.16
N LYS A 56 23.28 9.50 -8.91
CA LYS A 56 23.48 8.17 -8.30
C LYS A 56 24.76 8.15 -7.47
N MET A 57 24.63 7.75 -6.21
CA MET A 57 25.78 7.41 -5.38
C MET A 57 26.21 5.96 -5.62
N LEU A 58 27.53 5.73 -5.64
CA LEU A 58 28.19 4.44 -5.75
C LEU A 58 29.38 4.42 -4.78
N SER A 59 29.78 3.24 -4.37
CA SER A 59 31.01 3.04 -3.60
C SER A 59 32.15 2.63 -4.52
N VAL A 60 33.41 2.84 -4.13
CA VAL A 60 34.57 2.48 -4.96
C VAL A 60 34.47 1.00 -5.39
N GLY A 61 34.68 0.73 -6.68
CA GLY A 61 34.55 -0.62 -7.25
C GLY A 61 33.14 -1.03 -7.69
N GLN A 62 32.06 -0.41 -7.18
CA GLN A 62 30.67 -0.75 -7.56
C GLN A 62 30.36 -0.45 -9.03
N GLU A 63 29.40 -1.19 -9.60
CA GLU A 63 28.96 -1.05 -10.99
C GLU A 63 27.50 -0.59 -11.11
N TYR A 64 27.21 0.27 -12.09
CA TYR A 64 25.86 0.80 -12.33
C TYR A 64 25.52 0.89 -13.82
N THR A 65 24.36 0.35 -14.20
CA THR A 65 23.85 0.43 -15.58
C THR A 65 22.92 1.62 -15.77
N LEU A 66 23.41 2.70 -16.39
CA LEU A 66 22.63 3.86 -16.77
C LEU A 66 21.92 3.60 -18.11
N LYS A 67 20.59 3.74 -18.14
CA LYS A 67 19.73 3.44 -19.31
C LYS A 67 18.98 4.67 -19.79
N MET A 68 18.83 4.84 -21.10
CA MET A 68 17.95 5.85 -21.71
C MET A 68 16.52 5.30 -21.80
N LYS A 69 15.58 5.88 -21.05
CA LYS A 69 14.16 5.54 -21.04
C LYS A 69 13.36 6.44 -22.01
N GLY A 70 12.17 5.98 -22.41
CA GLY A 70 11.27 6.72 -23.30
C GLY A 70 11.58 6.60 -24.82
N ILE A 71 12.26 5.53 -25.24
CA ILE A 71 12.56 5.26 -26.66
C ILE A 71 11.45 4.40 -27.28
N SER A 72 10.76 4.93 -28.29
CA SER A 72 9.65 4.23 -28.96
C SER A 72 10.12 3.04 -29.81
N SER A 73 9.23 2.07 -30.06
CA SER A 73 9.53 0.91 -30.92
C SER A 73 9.89 1.33 -32.36
N LYS A 74 9.31 2.43 -32.86
CA LYS A 74 9.63 3.03 -34.16
C LYS A 74 11.05 3.61 -34.19
N ASP A 75 11.49 4.26 -33.10
CA ASP A 75 12.86 4.77 -32.96
C ASP A 75 13.90 3.63 -32.88
N LYS A 76 13.56 2.51 -32.21
CA LYS A 76 14.40 1.29 -32.15
C LYS A 76 14.57 0.64 -33.52
N LYS A 77 13.48 0.46 -34.28
CA LYS A 77 13.51 -0.10 -35.65
C LYS A 77 14.35 0.75 -36.62
N LYS A 78 14.50 2.05 -36.37
CA LYS A 78 15.37 2.96 -37.16
C LYS A 78 16.86 2.93 -36.76
N GLY A 79 17.28 2.00 -35.90
CA GLY A 79 18.70 1.76 -35.58
C GLY A 79 19.43 2.89 -34.84
N ARG A 80 18.72 3.91 -34.36
CA ARG A 80 19.32 5.13 -33.78
C ARG A 80 19.85 4.87 -32.37
N LYS A 81 21.14 5.17 -32.11
CA LYS A 81 21.85 4.87 -30.85
C LYS A 81 22.10 6.12 -30.00
N VAL A 82 22.31 5.96 -28.70
CA VAL A 82 22.71 7.04 -27.77
C VAL A 82 24.23 7.24 -27.80
N LYS A 83 24.69 8.49 -27.97
CA LYS A 83 26.11 8.86 -27.85
C LYS A 83 26.41 9.17 -26.37
N TRP A 84 27.21 8.32 -25.72
CA TRP A 84 27.57 8.47 -24.31
C TRP A 84 28.94 9.13 -24.11
N ASN A 85 29.06 9.95 -23.07
CA ASN A 85 30.29 10.58 -22.60
C ASN A 85 30.36 10.56 -21.06
N VAL A 86 31.57 10.56 -20.51
CA VAL A 86 31.86 10.66 -19.07
C VAL A 86 32.87 11.78 -18.90
N SER A 87 32.59 12.77 -18.03
CA SER A 87 33.42 13.97 -17.90
C SER A 87 34.81 13.71 -17.31
N ASP A 88 34.92 12.71 -16.44
CA ASP A 88 36.17 12.28 -15.80
C ASP A 88 36.22 10.75 -15.72
N LYS A 89 37.16 10.16 -16.47
CA LYS A 89 37.35 8.71 -16.53
C LYS A 89 38.18 8.15 -15.38
N SER A 90 38.76 9.01 -14.53
CA SER A 90 39.50 8.59 -13.33
C SER A 90 38.55 8.19 -12.19
N VAL A 91 37.42 8.90 -12.05
CA VAL A 91 36.36 8.65 -11.07
C VAL A 91 35.48 7.46 -11.47
N ALA A 92 35.02 7.39 -12.73
CA ALA A 92 34.25 6.25 -13.23
C ALA A 92 34.54 5.93 -14.71
N VAL A 93 34.59 4.65 -15.06
CA VAL A 93 34.81 4.19 -16.45
C VAL A 93 33.60 3.47 -17.02
N ILE A 94 33.42 3.54 -18.34
CA ILE A 94 32.45 2.69 -19.06
C ILE A 94 33.07 1.29 -19.20
N LYS A 95 32.42 0.27 -18.62
CA LYS A 95 32.76 -1.15 -18.76
C LYS A 95 32.06 -1.79 -19.96
N ASP A 96 30.78 -1.46 -20.19
CA ASP A 96 29.98 -1.97 -21.31
C ASP A 96 29.13 -0.86 -21.92
N LYS A 97 28.83 -0.96 -23.23
CA LYS A 97 28.09 0.03 -24.01
C LYS A 97 27.15 -0.64 -25.01
N LYS A 98 25.86 -0.54 -24.73
CA LYS A 98 24.76 -0.97 -25.60
C LYS A 98 24.09 0.23 -26.27
N ASN A 99 23.23 -0.01 -27.26
CA ASN A 99 22.59 1.06 -28.07
C ASN A 99 21.87 2.14 -27.24
N TYR A 100 21.33 1.79 -26.07
CA TYR A 100 20.55 2.67 -25.18
C TYR A 100 21.00 2.65 -23.72
N SER A 101 22.15 2.05 -23.39
CA SER A 101 22.64 1.97 -22.01
C SER A 101 24.15 1.83 -21.94
N ILE A 102 24.74 2.22 -20.82
CA ILE A 102 26.13 1.98 -20.46
C ILE A 102 26.21 1.41 -19.06
N THR A 103 27.17 0.52 -18.83
CA THR A 103 27.55 0.07 -17.50
C THR A 103 28.81 0.82 -17.09
N LEU A 104 28.73 1.51 -15.96
CA LEU A 104 29.81 2.25 -15.36
C LEU A 104 30.41 1.44 -14.21
N ARG A 105 31.72 1.53 -14.00
CA ARG A 105 32.40 1.05 -12.79
C ARG A 105 33.06 2.24 -12.09
N ALA A 106 32.75 2.42 -10.81
CA ALA A 106 33.39 3.39 -9.94
C ALA A 106 34.86 2.99 -9.69
N ARG A 107 35.79 3.94 -9.76
CA ARG A 107 37.24 3.71 -9.65
C ARG A 107 37.91 4.50 -8.55
N LYS A 108 37.54 5.77 -8.38
CA LYS A 108 38.06 6.67 -7.37
C LYS A 108 36.91 7.47 -6.79
N THR A 109 37.03 7.86 -5.53
CA THR A 109 36.14 8.82 -4.89
C THR A 109 36.09 10.13 -5.69
N GLY A 110 34.93 10.78 -5.70
CA GLY A 110 34.73 12.03 -6.44
C GLY A 110 33.41 12.09 -7.23
N ASN A 111 33.21 13.21 -7.92
CA ASN A 111 31.97 13.53 -8.62
C ASN A 111 32.20 13.58 -10.14
N VAL A 112 31.44 12.80 -10.90
CA VAL A 112 31.57 12.75 -12.38
C VAL A 112 30.22 12.92 -13.08
N LYS A 113 30.19 13.72 -14.15
CA LYS A 113 29.01 13.92 -14.99
C LYS A 113 29.04 12.96 -16.18
N VAL A 114 28.06 12.06 -16.24
CA VAL A 114 27.84 11.13 -17.34
C VAL A 114 26.72 11.67 -18.22
N SER A 115 26.92 11.77 -19.53
CA SER A 115 25.90 12.31 -20.44
C SER A 115 25.60 11.40 -21.62
N GLY A 116 24.31 11.18 -21.89
CA GLY A 116 23.82 10.50 -23.08
C GLY A 116 23.13 11.49 -24.02
N THR A 117 23.62 11.61 -25.26
CA THR A 117 23.02 12.45 -26.31
C THR A 117 22.22 11.60 -27.27
N TYR A 118 20.96 11.95 -27.48
CA TYR A 118 20.02 11.24 -28.36
C TYR A 118 19.17 12.24 -29.15
N LEU A 119 19.16 12.11 -30.48
CA LEU A 119 18.47 13.04 -31.41
C LEU A 119 18.83 14.53 -31.16
N GLY A 120 20.12 14.82 -30.98
CA GLY A 120 20.62 16.17 -30.68
C GLY A 120 20.38 16.64 -29.25
N LYS A 121 19.50 16.02 -28.47
CA LYS A 121 19.26 16.39 -27.06
C LYS A 121 20.23 15.66 -26.13
N LYS A 122 20.91 16.43 -25.28
CA LYS A 122 21.83 15.94 -24.23
C LYS A 122 21.07 15.71 -22.93
N TYR A 123 21.29 14.57 -22.31
CA TYR A 123 20.78 14.21 -20.99
C TYR A 123 21.96 13.90 -20.08
N THR A 124 21.92 14.30 -18.81
CA THR A 124 23.06 14.18 -17.87
C THR A 124 22.65 13.45 -16.60
N CYS A 125 23.61 12.70 -16.03
CA CYS A 125 23.53 12.06 -14.73
C CYS A 125 24.81 12.36 -13.92
N LYS A 126 24.71 12.78 -12.66
CA LYS A 126 25.85 12.90 -11.74
C LYS A 126 26.07 11.56 -11.06
N ILE A 127 27.28 11.02 -11.14
CA ILE A 127 27.72 9.89 -10.32
C ILE A 127 28.59 10.45 -9.20
N MET A 128 28.31 10.05 -7.98
CA MET A 128 29.07 10.41 -6.79
C MET A 128 29.69 9.14 -6.23
N VAL A 129 31.02 9.05 -6.21
CA VAL A 129 31.75 7.90 -5.68
C VAL A 129 32.26 8.22 -4.28
N LYS A 130 31.91 7.39 -3.30
CA LYS A 130 32.43 7.42 -1.92
C LYS A 130 33.26 6.16 -1.63
N ASP A 131 34.10 6.22 -0.61
CA ASP A 131 34.72 5.03 -0.02
C ASP A 131 33.85 4.50 1.11
N GLU A 132 33.84 3.17 1.30
CA GLU A 132 33.09 2.49 2.36
C GLU A 132 34.03 2.06 3.48
N THR A 133 34.35 3.00 4.37
CA THR A 133 34.89 2.71 5.70
C THR A 133 34.10 3.54 6.72
N PHE A 134 33.25 2.86 7.50
CA PHE A 134 32.39 3.45 8.53
C PHE A 134 33.14 3.72 9.85
N GLY A 135 32.73 4.76 10.58
CA GLY A 135 33.19 5.10 11.93
C GLY A 135 32.53 6.39 12.44
N GLU A 136 32.25 6.48 13.74
CA GLU A 136 31.41 7.51 14.38
C GLU A 136 32.17 8.74 14.94
N GLN A 137 31.39 9.79 15.25
CA GLN A 137 31.66 10.99 16.08
C GLN A 137 32.59 12.14 15.62
N ASP A 138 31.93 13.29 15.45
CA ASP A 138 32.17 14.65 15.98
C ASP A 138 33.37 15.57 15.63
N SER A 139 32.97 16.85 15.45
CA SER A 139 33.69 18.15 15.53
C SER A 139 34.69 18.58 14.44
N GLU A 140 34.32 19.70 13.76
CA GLU A 140 35.07 20.95 13.45
C GLU A 140 36.55 20.90 13.00
N GLU A 141 37.09 21.78 12.15
CA GLU A 141 36.63 22.84 11.20
C GLU A 141 37.74 22.87 10.09
N VAL A 142 37.59 23.46 8.90
CA VAL A 142 37.80 24.90 8.60
C VAL A 142 37.47 25.12 7.11
N THR A 143 36.62 26.13 6.90
CA THR A 143 36.42 27.13 5.82
C THR A 143 37.41 27.20 4.61
N ASP A 144 37.16 27.89 3.48
CA ASP A 144 36.10 28.81 2.99
C ASP A 144 36.14 28.81 1.43
N ALA A 145 35.23 29.34 0.62
CA ALA A 145 34.04 30.15 0.87
C ALA A 145 32.98 29.89 -0.23
N ASP A 146 31.69 29.87 0.15
CA ASP A 146 30.76 30.97 -0.18
C ASP A 146 29.53 30.82 0.75
N GLU A 147 29.05 31.92 1.33
CA GLU A 147 28.22 31.87 2.54
C GLU A 147 26.75 31.47 2.30
N ASP A 148 26.29 30.43 3.01
CA ASP A 148 25.01 30.49 3.72
C ASP A 148 25.02 29.54 4.93
N LYS A 149 25.46 30.03 6.11
CA LYS A 149 25.37 29.33 7.40
C LYS A 149 23.91 29.30 7.93
N SER A 150 22.94 29.02 7.07
CA SER A 150 21.55 28.79 7.47
C SER A 150 21.43 27.42 8.16
N ASN A 151 21.22 27.46 9.48
CA ASN A 151 20.81 26.30 10.27
C ASN A 151 19.37 25.94 9.90
N ILE A 152 19.20 25.28 8.76
CA ILE A 152 17.92 24.81 8.25
C ILE A 152 17.66 23.40 8.76
N TYR A 153 16.60 23.28 9.56
CA TYR A 153 16.11 22.04 10.17
C TYR A 153 14.58 22.01 10.15
N LEU A 154 13.99 20.87 10.52
CA LEU A 154 12.56 20.76 10.78
C LEU A 154 12.29 20.97 12.27
N ASN A 155 11.16 21.59 12.61
CA ASN A 155 10.72 21.84 13.99
C ASN A 155 10.51 20.58 14.86
N ALA A 156 10.61 19.38 14.28
CA ALA A 156 10.84 18.12 14.97
C ALA A 156 11.71 17.19 14.09
N SER A 157 12.49 16.32 14.71
CA SER A 157 13.29 15.27 14.04
C SER A 157 12.54 13.94 13.88
N GLU A 158 11.52 13.70 14.70
CA GLU A 158 10.76 12.45 14.81
C GLU A 158 9.36 12.78 15.36
N VAL A 159 8.30 12.18 14.81
CA VAL A 159 6.91 12.40 15.26
C VAL A 159 6.10 11.11 15.18
N ASN A 160 5.40 10.78 16.25
CA ASN A 160 4.40 9.72 16.28
C ASN A 160 3.05 10.29 15.83
N ILE A 161 2.40 9.62 14.88
CA ILE A 161 1.07 9.98 14.38
C ILE A 161 0.14 8.79 14.53
N TYR A 162 -1.08 9.05 14.98
CA TYR A 162 -2.11 8.05 15.19
C TYR A 162 -3.21 8.17 14.13
N TYR A 163 -3.90 7.07 13.86
CA TYR A 163 -5.04 7.02 12.95
C TYR A 163 -6.25 6.33 13.59
N LEU A 164 -7.36 7.08 13.62
CA LEU A 164 -8.70 6.57 13.87
C LEU A 164 -9.55 6.80 12.62
N SER A 165 -10.10 5.74 12.04
CA SER A 165 -11.01 5.89 10.89
C SER A 165 -12.39 6.35 11.37
N ASP A 166 -13.12 7.11 10.55
CA ASP A 166 -14.49 7.52 10.90
C ASP A 166 -15.43 6.32 11.08
N THR A 167 -15.13 5.17 10.45
CA THR A 167 -15.85 3.90 10.65
C THR A 167 -15.58 3.23 12.00
N ASP A 168 -14.48 3.58 12.68
CA ASP A 168 -14.12 3.04 14.00
C ASP A 168 -14.59 3.93 15.16
N LYS A 169 -14.98 5.19 14.88
CA LYS A 169 -15.50 6.16 15.88
C LYS A 169 -16.80 5.74 16.59
N LYS A 170 -17.44 4.65 16.13
CA LYS A 170 -18.57 3.99 16.81
C LYS A 170 -18.14 3.00 17.91
N TYR A 171 -16.85 2.64 17.96
CA TYR A 171 -16.27 1.69 18.91
C TYR A 171 -15.20 2.33 19.79
N LEU A 172 -14.45 3.29 19.23
CA LEU A 172 -13.31 3.95 19.86
C LEU A 172 -13.46 5.47 19.81
N SER A 173 -12.85 6.15 20.78
CA SER A 173 -12.72 7.61 20.80
C SER A 173 -11.27 8.01 20.54
N GLU A 174 -11.06 9.24 20.06
CA GLU A 174 -9.73 9.84 19.97
C GLU A 174 -9.16 10.04 21.40
N SER A 175 -7.86 9.82 21.55
CA SER A 175 -7.12 9.98 22.82
C SER A 175 -6.51 11.36 22.88
N ASP A 176 -6.74 12.10 23.97
CA ASP A 176 -6.14 13.42 24.20
C ASP A 176 -4.60 13.40 24.23
N ASN A 177 -4.00 12.22 24.45
CA ASN A 177 -2.55 12.02 24.45
C ASN A 177 -1.98 11.69 23.06
N HIS A 178 -2.81 11.49 22.04
CA HIS A 178 -2.40 11.04 20.71
C HIS A 178 -2.46 12.18 19.67
N ILE A 179 -1.47 12.20 18.78
CA ILE A 179 -1.35 13.23 17.72
C ILE A 179 -1.88 12.66 16.40
N TYR A 180 -3.02 13.15 15.92
CA TYR A 180 -3.62 12.69 14.64
C TYR A 180 -3.13 13.47 13.41
N SER A 181 -2.51 14.64 13.60
CA SER A 181 -1.76 15.35 12.55
C SER A 181 -0.73 16.30 13.14
N TYR A 182 0.41 16.47 12.47
CA TYR A 182 1.49 17.35 12.90
C TYR A 182 1.86 18.34 11.78
N GLN A 183 2.03 19.61 12.13
CA GLN A 183 2.48 20.65 11.19
C GLN A 183 4.00 20.80 11.27
N PHE A 184 4.70 20.21 10.29
CA PHE A 184 6.11 20.50 10.10
C PHE A 184 6.30 21.91 9.53
N LYS A 185 7.37 22.55 9.98
CA LYS A 185 7.91 23.82 9.50
C LYS A 185 9.39 23.62 9.25
N VAL A 186 9.88 24.25 8.19
CA VAL A 186 11.31 24.38 7.97
C VAL A 186 11.75 25.67 8.66
N GLU A 187 12.63 25.56 9.64
CA GLU A 187 13.22 26.70 10.33
C GLU A 187 14.50 27.16 9.59
N GLY A 188 14.97 28.37 9.87
CA GLY A 188 16.19 28.91 9.25
C GLY A 188 16.06 29.31 7.77
N ILE A 189 14.85 29.38 7.21
CA ILE A 189 14.59 29.85 5.83
C ILE A 189 13.87 31.20 5.80
N ASN A 190 13.99 31.91 4.68
CA ASN A 190 13.21 33.11 4.41
C ASN A 190 11.71 32.78 4.29
N LYS A 191 10.83 33.66 4.80
CA LYS A 191 9.36 33.46 4.82
C LYS A 191 8.72 33.17 3.46
N ASN A 192 9.38 33.57 2.37
CA ASN A 192 8.90 33.41 0.99
C ASN A 192 9.51 32.20 0.26
N THR A 193 10.39 31.43 0.91
CA THR A 193 11.04 30.25 0.31
C THR A 193 10.02 29.13 0.08
N VAL A 194 9.89 28.68 -1.17
CA VAL A 194 8.97 27.58 -1.51
C VAL A 194 9.54 26.25 -1.03
N VAL A 195 8.79 25.55 -0.18
CA VAL A 195 9.09 24.21 0.31
C VAL A 195 8.19 23.19 -0.38
N LYS A 196 8.79 22.16 -0.98
CA LYS A 196 8.07 21.01 -1.55
C LYS A 196 8.10 19.85 -0.57
N TRP A 197 6.93 19.34 -0.23
CA TRP A 197 6.77 18.27 0.74
C TRP A 197 6.50 16.93 0.04
N SER A 198 7.08 15.86 0.56
CA SER A 198 6.81 14.48 0.16
C SER A 198 7.00 13.52 1.33
N ILE A 199 6.39 12.34 1.23
CA ILE A 199 6.68 11.19 2.09
C ILE A 199 7.60 10.24 1.32
N GLU A 200 8.60 9.67 2.01
CA GLU A 200 9.41 8.54 1.55
C GLU A 200 9.22 7.38 2.54
N SER A 201 8.81 6.21 2.05
CA SER A 201 8.63 4.98 2.84
C SER A 201 9.13 3.80 2.01
N GLU A 202 9.45 2.68 2.67
CA GLU A 202 9.79 1.43 1.99
C GLU A 202 8.58 0.78 1.32
N ASP A 203 7.39 1.01 1.89
CA ASP A 203 6.15 0.46 1.39
C ASP A 203 5.68 1.15 0.10
N LYS A 204 5.04 0.37 -0.79
CA LYS A 204 4.57 0.89 -2.10
C LYS A 204 3.46 1.94 -1.96
N VAL A 205 2.77 1.93 -0.83
CA VAL A 205 1.67 2.83 -0.47
C VAL A 205 1.83 3.12 1.02
N SER A 206 2.24 4.34 1.37
CA SER A 206 2.34 4.75 2.78
C SER A 206 0.98 5.16 3.35
N SER A 207 0.73 4.83 4.61
CA SER A 207 -0.42 5.29 5.39
C SER A 207 -0.39 6.79 5.67
N PHE A 208 0.77 7.44 5.50
CA PHE A 208 0.94 8.89 5.63
C PHE A 208 0.58 9.66 4.35
N LYS A 209 0.13 10.90 4.55
CA LYS A 209 0.08 11.99 3.56
C LYS A 209 0.73 13.24 4.15
N VAL A 210 1.24 14.10 3.28
CA VAL A 210 1.67 15.46 3.63
C VAL A 210 1.04 16.46 2.68
N ASP A 211 0.49 17.53 3.24
CA ASP A 211 0.02 18.71 2.49
C ASP A 211 0.55 19.97 3.17
N HIS A 212 1.30 20.81 2.44
CA HIS A 212 1.90 22.05 2.96
C HIS A 212 2.63 21.91 4.32
N GLY A 213 3.28 20.75 4.55
CA GLY A 213 3.98 20.42 5.80
C GLY A 213 3.10 19.81 6.89
N ARG A 214 1.77 19.83 6.76
CA ARG A 214 0.86 19.08 7.62
C ARG A 214 0.92 17.60 7.24
N VAL A 215 1.49 16.78 8.11
CA VAL A 215 1.51 15.33 7.99
C VAL A 215 0.34 14.74 8.78
N TYR A 216 -0.33 13.75 8.22
CA TYR A 216 -1.41 13.00 8.84
C TYR A 216 -1.52 11.60 8.20
N MET A 217 -2.19 10.68 8.87
CA MET A 217 -2.47 9.35 8.32
C MET A 217 -3.84 9.30 7.62
N TRP A 218 -3.97 8.50 6.57
CA TRP A 218 -5.19 8.38 5.76
C TRP A 218 -5.73 6.95 5.63
N MET A 219 -5.00 5.97 6.16
CA MET A 219 -5.45 4.59 6.37
C MET A 219 -4.72 4.01 7.60
N ASN A 220 -5.12 2.80 8.00
CA ASN A 220 -4.38 2.05 9.02
C ASN A 220 -3.13 1.38 8.40
N PRO A 221 -1.99 1.31 9.13
CA PRO A 221 -0.94 0.32 8.88
C PRO A 221 -1.48 -1.12 8.95
N ARG A 222 -0.68 -2.11 8.53
CA ARG A 222 -1.09 -3.52 8.65
C ARG A 222 -1.25 -3.91 10.13
N TYR A 223 -2.10 -4.89 10.40
CA TYR A 223 -2.40 -5.30 11.78
C TYR A 223 -1.22 -6.01 12.47
N ASP A 224 -0.48 -6.79 11.69
CA ASP A 224 0.73 -7.53 12.07
C ASP A 224 1.96 -6.62 12.24
N GLU A 225 1.85 -5.35 11.89
CA GLU A 225 2.86 -4.33 12.15
C GLU A 225 2.59 -3.62 13.50
N ASN A 226 3.65 -3.14 14.16
CA ASN A 226 3.51 -2.31 15.35
C ASN A 226 3.21 -0.85 15.01
N HIS A 227 3.84 -0.36 13.94
CA HIS A 227 3.59 0.93 13.31
C HIS A 227 4.18 0.90 11.89
N GLU A 228 3.75 1.82 11.03
CA GLU A 228 4.43 2.10 9.76
C GLU A 228 5.53 3.15 9.94
N ASP A 229 6.71 2.89 9.40
CA ASP A 229 7.82 3.85 9.34
C ASP A 229 7.84 4.63 8.01
N ALA A 230 8.07 5.94 8.11
CA ALA A 230 8.31 6.80 6.96
C ALA A 230 9.20 8.01 7.29
N LEU A 231 9.63 8.72 6.26
CA LEU A 231 10.27 10.03 6.35
C LEU A 231 9.35 11.09 5.74
N VAL A 232 9.09 12.18 6.47
CA VAL A 232 8.67 13.43 5.85
C VAL A 232 9.90 14.13 5.27
N VAL A 233 9.76 14.66 4.06
CA VAL A 233 10.85 15.29 3.31
C VAL A 233 10.42 16.68 2.87
N ALA A 234 11.11 17.70 3.38
CA ALA A 234 11.03 19.07 2.89
C ALA A 234 12.18 19.33 1.91
N THR A 235 11.83 19.65 0.66
CA THR A 235 12.80 19.98 -0.40
C THR A 235 12.69 21.45 -0.77
N LEU A 236 13.78 22.18 -0.59
CA LEU A 236 13.90 23.60 -0.95
C LEU A 236 14.14 23.78 -2.46
N GLU A 237 14.00 25.02 -2.95
CA GLU A 237 14.21 25.36 -4.36
C GLU A 237 15.64 25.05 -4.85
N ASN A 238 16.65 25.23 -4.00
CA ASN A 238 18.05 24.89 -4.28
C ASN A 238 18.33 23.37 -4.26
N GLY A 239 17.34 22.53 -3.92
CA GLY A 239 17.46 21.09 -3.83
C GLY A 239 18.00 20.57 -2.48
N ARG A 240 18.29 21.43 -1.49
CA ARG A 240 18.56 21.01 -0.10
C ARG A 240 17.31 20.30 0.41
N ARG A 241 17.52 19.14 1.02
CA ARG A 241 16.48 18.32 1.67
C ARG A 241 16.72 18.33 3.16
N VAL A 242 15.66 18.49 3.94
CA VAL A 242 15.63 18.23 5.38
C VAL A 242 14.50 17.26 5.67
N THR A 243 14.73 16.35 6.62
CA THR A 243 13.88 15.17 6.83
C THR A 243 13.64 14.92 8.29
N ALA A 244 12.47 14.38 8.62
CA ALA A 244 12.13 13.89 9.95
C ALA A 244 11.46 12.51 9.82
N LYS A 245 11.63 11.68 10.84
CA LYS A 245 10.99 10.36 10.92
C LYS A 245 9.52 10.49 11.31
N LEU A 246 8.73 9.52 10.89
CA LEU A 246 7.32 9.35 11.20
C LEU A 246 7.08 7.92 11.64
N HIS A 247 6.40 7.74 12.76
CA HIS A 247 5.93 6.44 13.24
C HIS A 247 4.39 6.45 13.27
N GLY A 248 3.76 5.53 12.53
CA GLY A 248 2.33 5.57 12.21
C GLY A 248 1.55 4.48 12.91
N TYR A 249 0.71 4.85 13.88
CA TYR A 249 -0.02 3.94 14.75
C TYR A 249 -1.52 3.86 14.41
N SER A 250 -2.16 2.76 14.80
CA SER A 250 -3.58 2.49 14.55
C SER A 250 -4.32 2.25 15.86
N GLU A 251 -5.32 3.08 16.16
CA GLU A 251 -6.14 2.93 17.37
C GLU A 251 -6.88 1.58 17.38
N ARG A 252 -7.41 1.16 16.22
CA ARG A 252 -8.13 -0.11 16.09
C ARG A 252 -7.22 -1.33 16.26
N ASN A 253 -5.97 -1.25 15.79
CA ASN A 253 -5.02 -2.35 15.95
C ASN A 253 -4.62 -2.47 17.42
N GLU A 254 -4.35 -1.35 18.10
CA GLU A 254 -3.98 -1.32 19.51
C GLU A 254 -5.13 -1.79 20.42
N ALA A 255 -6.35 -1.32 20.19
CA ALA A 255 -7.53 -1.77 20.92
C ALA A 255 -7.77 -3.29 20.76
N VAL A 256 -7.59 -3.85 19.55
CA VAL A 256 -7.71 -5.30 19.33
C VAL A 256 -6.55 -6.10 19.91
N LYS A 257 -5.31 -5.58 19.88
CA LYS A 257 -4.18 -6.18 20.61
C LYS A 257 -4.50 -6.30 22.10
N ASN A 258 -5.08 -5.26 22.70
CA ASN A 258 -5.50 -5.27 24.10
C ASN A 258 -6.64 -6.27 24.39
N ILE A 259 -7.63 -6.41 23.52
CA ILE A 259 -8.69 -7.44 23.65
C ILE A 259 -8.11 -8.86 23.60
N ILE A 260 -7.21 -9.12 22.64
CA ILE A 260 -6.57 -10.43 22.47
C ILE A 260 -5.66 -10.75 23.67
N ASN A 261 -4.85 -9.78 24.12
CA ASN A 261 -3.97 -9.94 25.27
C ASN A 261 -4.78 -10.14 26.56
N GLY A 262 -5.90 -9.44 26.73
CA GLY A 262 -6.84 -9.66 27.84
C GLY A 262 -7.35 -11.10 27.87
N PHE A 263 -7.89 -11.59 26.74
CA PHE A 263 -8.30 -13.00 26.65
C PHE A 263 -7.17 -13.98 26.96
N VAL A 264 -5.97 -13.79 26.39
CA VAL A 264 -4.83 -14.69 26.61
C VAL A 264 -4.43 -14.72 28.09
N ASN A 265 -4.36 -13.56 28.75
CA ASN A 265 -3.97 -13.46 30.16
C ASN A 265 -5.05 -13.96 31.12
N ASP A 266 -6.33 -13.72 30.82
CA ASP A 266 -7.45 -14.03 31.71
C ASP A 266 -7.95 -15.48 31.56
N SER A 267 -7.76 -16.09 30.38
CA SER A 267 -8.39 -17.37 30.01
C SER A 267 -7.41 -18.52 29.70
N LEU A 268 -6.12 -18.25 29.50
CA LEU A 268 -5.12 -19.28 29.18
C LEU A 268 -4.03 -19.36 30.26
N SER A 269 -3.49 -20.55 30.49
CA SER A 269 -2.33 -20.77 31.37
C SER A 269 -1.16 -21.48 30.65
N SER A 270 0.02 -21.46 31.26
CA SER A 270 1.19 -22.22 30.80
C SER A 270 0.94 -23.72 30.79
N ASP A 271 0.11 -24.21 31.71
CA ASP A 271 -0.07 -25.64 31.99
C ASP A 271 -1.10 -26.30 31.06
N MET A 272 -1.88 -25.49 30.32
CA MET A 272 -2.80 -25.98 29.29
C MET A 272 -2.04 -26.50 28.07
N THR A 273 -2.47 -27.66 27.58
CA THR A 273 -2.11 -28.22 26.27
C THR A 273 -2.50 -27.26 25.13
N GLU A 274 -1.92 -27.45 23.94
CA GLU A 274 -2.31 -26.65 22.78
C GLU A 274 -3.78 -26.94 22.38
N TYR A 275 -4.26 -28.17 22.56
CA TYR A 275 -5.65 -28.53 22.35
C TYR A 275 -6.62 -27.82 23.30
N GLU A 276 -6.31 -27.76 24.60
CA GLU A 276 -7.15 -27.02 25.57
C GLU A 276 -7.19 -25.53 25.26
N LYS A 277 -6.08 -24.94 24.80
CA LYS A 277 -6.03 -23.54 24.36
C LYS A 277 -6.93 -23.28 23.14
N ILE A 278 -6.94 -24.15 22.13
CA ILE A 278 -7.86 -23.97 20.98
C ILE A 278 -9.33 -24.19 21.34
N VAL A 279 -9.63 -25.04 22.34
CA VAL A 279 -10.99 -25.19 22.91
C VAL A 279 -11.41 -23.90 23.61
N ALA A 280 -10.54 -23.31 24.44
CA ALA A 280 -10.80 -22.03 25.11
C ALA A 280 -11.01 -20.90 24.10
N ILE A 281 -10.20 -20.82 23.04
CA ILE A 281 -10.33 -19.83 21.95
C ILE A 281 -11.67 -19.98 21.21
N ALA A 282 -12.03 -21.21 20.82
CA ALA A 282 -13.29 -21.45 20.12
C ALA A 282 -14.51 -21.15 21.01
N SER A 283 -14.42 -21.49 22.30
CA SER A 283 -15.42 -21.14 23.32
C SER A 283 -15.53 -19.63 23.50
N TYR A 284 -14.42 -18.89 23.59
CA TYR A 284 -14.43 -17.43 23.72
C TYR A 284 -15.14 -16.74 22.54
N VAL A 285 -14.83 -17.16 21.30
CA VAL A 285 -15.48 -16.63 20.08
C VAL A 285 -16.95 -17.03 19.95
N SER A 286 -17.33 -18.17 20.56
CA SER A 286 -18.70 -18.67 20.68
C SER A 286 -19.54 -17.88 21.70
N LEU A 287 -18.96 -17.64 22.88
CA LEU A 287 -19.63 -17.04 24.04
C LEU A 287 -19.76 -15.52 23.96
N ASN A 288 -18.83 -14.82 23.29
CA ASN A 288 -18.75 -13.35 23.37
C ASN A 288 -19.16 -12.61 22.08
N TYR A 289 -19.28 -13.31 20.95
CA TYR A 289 -19.50 -12.67 19.64
C TYR A 289 -20.71 -13.24 18.92
N GLU A 290 -21.52 -12.35 18.34
CA GLU A 290 -22.72 -12.66 17.55
C GLU A 290 -22.40 -12.90 16.07
N TYR A 291 -23.29 -13.62 15.37
CA TYR A 291 -23.18 -13.77 13.91
C TYR A 291 -23.86 -12.59 13.20
N GLN A 292 -23.11 -11.82 12.41
CA GLN A 292 -23.65 -10.77 11.55
C GLN A 292 -23.29 -11.02 10.09
N LEU A 293 -24.29 -11.30 9.25
CA LEU A 293 -24.09 -11.53 7.82
C LEU A 293 -23.50 -10.29 7.13
N TYR A 294 -22.54 -10.51 6.23
CA TYR A 294 -21.79 -9.48 5.49
C TYR A 294 -20.89 -8.57 6.35
N GLN A 295 -20.57 -8.97 7.59
CA GLN A 295 -19.56 -8.30 8.41
C GLN A 295 -18.25 -9.12 8.43
N SER A 296 -17.45 -8.98 7.37
CA SER A 296 -16.19 -9.71 7.18
C SER A 296 -14.97 -9.00 7.77
N ASP A 297 -15.13 -7.77 8.28
CA ASP A 297 -14.08 -7.06 9.00
C ASP A 297 -13.91 -7.64 10.42
N TRP A 298 -12.84 -8.41 10.59
CA TRP A 298 -12.55 -9.14 11.83
C TRP A 298 -12.11 -8.24 12.99
N ILE A 299 -11.54 -7.06 12.70
CA ILE A 299 -11.23 -6.07 13.75
C ILE A 299 -12.53 -5.38 14.19
N ALA A 300 -13.43 -5.05 13.24
CA ALA A 300 -14.75 -4.54 13.60
C ALA A 300 -15.60 -5.57 14.36
N MET A 301 -15.42 -6.87 14.10
CA MET A 301 -15.97 -7.94 14.94
C MET A 301 -15.36 -7.92 16.34
N ALA A 302 -14.02 -7.90 16.46
CA ALA A 302 -13.33 -7.90 17.75
C ALA A 302 -13.73 -6.70 18.64
N LEU A 303 -13.86 -5.51 18.06
CA LEU A 303 -14.28 -4.28 18.74
C LEU A 303 -15.80 -4.19 18.96
N GLY A 304 -16.59 -4.69 18.02
CA GLY A 304 -18.04 -4.44 17.95
C GLY A 304 -18.93 -5.60 18.38
N GLY A 305 -18.36 -6.76 18.71
CA GLY A 305 -19.09 -7.93 19.20
C GLY A 305 -19.81 -8.77 18.14
N SER A 306 -19.70 -8.47 16.84
CA SER A 306 -20.44 -9.20 15.79
C SER A 306 -19.69 -9.36 14.46
N GLY A 307 -19.83 -10.53 13.82
CA GLY A 307 -19.13 -10.84 12.56
C GLY A 307 -19.67 -12.05 11.80
N ASP A 308 -19.38 -12.14 10.51
CA ASP A 308 -19.69 -13.31 9.67
C ASP A 308 -18.65 -14.44 9.80
N CYS A 309 -18.78 -15.47 8.95
CA CYS A 309 -17.88 -16.60 8.90
C CYS A 309 -16.43 -16.24 8.52
N PHE A 310 -16.19 -15.14 7.79
CA PHE A 310 -14.85 -14.69 7.42
C PHE A 310 -14.17 -13.97 8.58
N SER A 311 -14.87 -13.07 9.27
CA SER A 311 -14.34 -12.41 10.45
C SER A 311 -14.08 -13.40 11.59
N SER A 312 -14.97 -14.36 11.83
CA SER A 312 -14.79 -15.40 12.87
C SER A 312 -13.51 -16.22 12.69
N ARG A 313 -13.19 -16.70 11.47
CA ARG A 313 -11.93 -17.44 11.22
C ARG A 313 -10.68 -16.57 11.32
N CYS A 314 -10.75 -15.32 10.85
CA CYS A 314 -9.64 -14.37 10.99
C CYS A 314 -9.33 -14.08 12.46
N PHE A 315 -10.35 -13.87 13.29
CA PHE A 315 -10.16 -13.59 14.70
C PHE A 315 -9.64 -14.82 15.48
N VAL A 316 -10.17 -16.02 15.20
CA VAL A 316 -9.61 -17.29 15.73
C VAL A 316 -8.13 -17.45 15.38
N ARG A 317 -7.72 -17.16 14.14
CA ARG A 317 -6.29 -17.20 13.75
C ARG A 317 -5.43 -16.30 14.64
N TYR A 318 -5.83 -15.05 14.87
CA TYR A 318 -5.04 -14.12 15.68
C TYR A 318 -5.03 -14.47 17.17
N LEU A 319 -6.14 -14.99 17.72
CA LEU A 319 -6.18 -15.54 19.08
C LEU A 319 -5.23 -16.74 19.23
N CYS A 320 -5.21 -17.67 18.27
CA CYS A 320 -4.25 -18.79 18.26
C CYS A 320 -2.81 -18.29 18.20
N GLN A 321 -2.50 -17.36 17.29
CA GLN A 321 -1.15 -16.82 17.14
C GLN A 321 -0.66 -16.11 18.41
N ALA A 322 -1.52 -15.36 19.11
CA ALA A 322 -1.20 -14.74 20.39
C ALA A 322 -1.01 -15.76 21.52
N ALA A 323 -1.70 -16.91 21.47
CA ALA A 323 -1.48 -18.05 22.36
C ALA A 323 -0.22 -18.88 22.01
N GLY A 324 0.58 -18.48 21.02
CA GLY A 324 1.77 -19.20 20.54
C GLY A 324 1.47 -20.33 19.55
N ILE A 325 0.23 -20.49 19.12
CA ILE A 325 -0.26 -21.63 18.34
C ILE A 325 -0.30 -21.28 16.85
N LYS A 326 0.36 -22.10 16.02
CA LYS A 326 0.38 -21.92 14.56
C LYS A 326 -1.02 -22.13 13.98
N ALA A 327 -1.57 -21.08 13.36
CA ALA A 327 -2.88 -21.10 12.70
C ALA A 327 -2.88 -20.38 11.34
N VAL A 328 -3.72 -20.86 10.40
CA VAL A 328 -4.04 -20.20 9.12
C VAL A 328 -5.56 -20.23 8.88
N ILE A 329 -6.07 -19.21 8.17
CA ILE A 329 -7.48 -19.22 7.73
C ILE A 329 -7.66 -20.14 6.53
N CYS A 330 -8.76 -20.87 6.47
CA CYS A 330 -9.16 -21.62 5.29
C CYS A 330 -9.97 -20.71 4.36
N VAL A 331 -9.68 -20.70 3.05
CA VAL A 331 -10.31 -19.86 2.04
C VAL A 331 -10.74 -20.73 0.86
N GLY A 332 -11.93 -20.48 0.32
CA GLY A 332 -12.55 -21.32 -0.72
C GLY A 332 -13.99 -21.67 -0.37
N ASP A 333 -14.75 -22.19 -1.35
CA ASP A 333 -16.18 -22.50 -1.18
C ASP A 333 -16.38 -23.59 -0.11
N ASN A 334 -17.46 -23.57 0.66
CA ASN A 334 -17.74 -24.57 1.71
C ASN A 334 -16.65 -24.68 2.81
N LEU A 335 -15.71 -23.73 2.91
CA LEU A 335 -14.70 -23.61 3.98
C LEU A 335 -15.05 -22.48 4.97
N ASP A 336 -16.33 -22.11 5.03
CA ASP A 336 -16.86 -21.01 5.85
C ASP A 336 -16.53 -21.19 7.33
N GLY A 337 -15.87 -20.19 7.93
CA GLY A 337 -15.55 -20.18 9.36
C GLY A 337 -14.47 -21.17 9.79
N MET A 338 -13.81 -21.86 8.85
CA MET A 338 -12.75 -22.81 9.16
C MET A 338 -11.40 -22.11 9.32
N THR A 339 -10.68 -22.49 10.39
CA THR A 339 -9.28 -22.16 10.65
C THR A 339 -8.52 -23.47 10.83
N LEU A 340 -7.40 -23.65 10.14
CA LEU A 340 -6.52 -24.81 10.30
C LEU A 340 -5.43 -24.47 11.31
N VAL A 341 -5.26 -25.30 12.34
CA VAL A 341 -4.42 -25.02 13.51
C VAL A 341 -3.58 -26.25 13.84
N LYS A 342 -2.29 -26.09 14.17
CA LYS A 342 -1.46 -27.18 14.73
C LYS A 342 -1.49 -27.09 16.25
N ALA A 343 -1.89 -28.17 16.91
CA ALA A 343 -1.93 -28.32 18.36
C ALA A 343 -1.50 -29.74 18.75
N ASP A 344 -0.64 -29.86 19.77
CA ASP A 344 -0.11 -31.09 20.35
C ASP A 344 0.46 -32.05 19.27
N GLY A 345 1.15 -31.46 18.29
CA GLY A 345 1.75 -32.17 17.14
C GLY A 345 0.78 -32.56 16.02
N LYS A 346 -0.52 -32.32 16.15
CA LYS A 346 -1.57 -32.67 15.19
C LYS A 346 -2.18 -31.43 14.52
N LEU A 347 -2.84 -31.63 13.38
CA LEU A 347 -3.64 -30.58 12.71
C LEU A 347 -5.12 -30.72 13.09
N TYR A 348 -5.76 -29.59 13.41
CA TYR A 348 -7.18 -29.49 13.75
C TYR A 348 -7.86 -28.40 12.91
N VAL A 349 -9.11 -28.65 12.53
CA VAL A 349 -10.00 -27.63 11.99
C VAL A 349 -10.81 -27.05 13.14
N VAL A 350 -10.67 -25.75 13.39
CA VAL A 350 -11.48 -24.97 14.31
C VAL A 350 -12.54 -24.22 13.50
N LEU A 351 -13.82 -24.51 13.73
CA LEU A 351 -14.96 -23.98 13.00
C LEU A 351 -15.86 -23.14 13.91
N THR A 352 -15.89 -21.82 13.69
CA THR A 352 -16.64 -20.83 14.49
C THR A 352 -17.58 -19.94 13.67
N GLY A 353 -17.88 -20.31 12.42
CA GLY A 353 -18.69 -19.53 11.48
C GLY A 353 -20.19 -19.84 11.45
N PHE A 354 -20.74 -20.46 12.50
CA PHE A 354 -22.15 -20.86 12.53
C PHE A 354 -23.10 -19.66 12.63
N ARG A 355 -24.20 -19.70 11.86
CA ARG A 355 -25.25 -18.66 11.81
C ARG A 355 -26.27 -18.81 12.94
N ASP A 356 -25.77 -18.94 14.16
CA ASP A 356 -26.56 -19.04 15.39
C ASP A 356 -26.48 -17.72 16.18
N THR A 357 -27.36 -17.53 17.17
CA THR A 357 -27.23 -16.50 18.20
C THR A 357 -26.18 -16.90 19.24
N GLN A 358 -25.68 -15.94 20.02
CA GLN A 358 -24.89 -16.22 21.23
C GLN A 358 -25.65 -17.17 22.20
N PRO A 359 -24.98 -18.16 22.82
CA PRO A 359 -23.64 -18.65 22.50
C PRO A 359 -23.64 -19.47 21.20
N ARG A 360 -22.81 -19.06 20.23
CA ARG A 360 -22.79 -19.70 18.90
C ARG A 360 -22.21 -21.11 18.98
N LYS A 361 -22.67 -22.04 18.15
CA LYS A 361 -22.00 -23.35 18.06
C LYS A 361 -20.55 -23.17 17.56
N TYR A 362 -19.67 -24.06 17.99
CA TYR A 362 -18.37 -24.27 17.38
C TYR A 362 -18.11 -25.77 17.21
N ARG A 363 -17.13 -26.13 16.38
CA ARG A 363 -16.64 -27.51 16.27
C ARG A 363 -15.13 -27.51 16.11
N ILE A 364 -14.47 -28.44 16.81
CA ILE A 364 -13.04 -28.74 16.65
C ILE A 364 -12.95 -30.21 16.25
N TYR A 365 -12.16 -30.53 15.23
CA TYR A 365 -11.93 -31.91 14.79
C TYR A 365 -10.59 -32.07 14.06
N GLU A 366 -9.99 -33.25 14.19
CA GLU A 366 -8.87 -33.70 13.35
C GLU A 366 -9.43 -34.07 11.96
N PRO A 367 -9.00 -33.43 10.86
CA PRO A 367 -9.49 -33.75 9.53
C PRO A 367 -8.93 -35.10 9.07
N THR A 368 -9.69 -35.85 8.26
CA THR A 368 -9.14 -36.99 7.51
C THR A 368 -8.12 -36.49 6.47
N GLU A 369 -7.22 -37.37 6.02
CA GLU A 369 -6.21 -37.02 5.00
C GLU A 369 -6.87 -36.39 3.74
N ASP A 370 -7.90 -37.02 3.19
CA ASP A 370 -8.65 -36.47 2.04
C ASP A 370 -9.26 -35.08 2.32
N SER A 371 -9.78 -34.87 3.54
CA SER A 371 -10.32 -33.58 3.95
C SER A 371 -9.21 -32.53 4.11
N LEU A 372 -8.06 -32.91 4.64
CA LEU A 372 -6.91 -32.03 4.82
C LEU A 372 -6.35 -31.61 3.46
N GLN A 373 -6.12 -32.56 2.55
CA GLN A 373 -5.67 -32.28 1.18
C GLN A 373 -6.66 -31.38 0.43
N SER A 374 -7.97 -31.58 0.61
CA SER A 374 -9.01 -30.70 0.04
C SER A 374 -8.95 -29.28 0.61
N ILE A 375 -8.80 -29.12 1.93
CA ILE A 375 -8.66 -27.80 2.59
C ILE A 375 -7.39 -27.09 2.09
N VAL A 376 -6.25 -27.79 2.10
CA VAL A 376 -4.93 -27.29 1.72
C VAL A 376 -4.91 -26.85 0.26
N SER A 377 -5.40 -27.70 -0.65
CA SER A 377 -5.51 -27.44 -2.08
C SER A 377 -6.32 -26.17 -2.38
N ARG A 378 -7.52 -26.06 -1.77
CA ARG A 378 -8.49 -25.00 -2.08
C ARG A 378 -8.14 -23.67 -1.42
N SER A 379 -7.47 -23.71 -0.26
CA SER A 379 -6.98 -22.53 0.46
C SER A 379 -5.57 -22.11 0.04
N HIS A 380 -4.90 -22.88 -0.83
CA HIS A 380 -3.50 -22.70 -1.21
C HIS A 380 -2.55 -22.59 0.01
N ILE A 381 -2.79 -23.43 1.03
CA ILE A 381 -1.99 -23.45 2.25
C ILE A 381 -0.64 -24.14 1.98
N ASP A 382 0.45 -23.49 2.37
CA ASP A 382 1.75 -24.14 2.48
C ASP A 382 1.82 -24.86 3.83
N LEU A 383 1.86 -26.20 3.80
CA LEU A 383 1.94 -27.00 5.03
C LEU A 383 3.27 -26.81 5.78
N SER A 384 4.34 -26.37 5.12
CA SER A 384 5.64 -26.12 5.78
C SER A 384 5.59 -24.97 6.78
N TYR A 385 4.57 -24.10 6.72
CA TYR A 385 4.27 -23.15 7.79
C TYR A 385 4.12 -23.84 9.15
N PHE A 386 3.54 -25.05 9.17
CA PHE A 386 3.23 -25.77 10.40
C PHE A 386 4.41 -26.54 10.99
N ASP A 387 5.45 -26.86 10.22
CA ASP A 387 6.56 -27.73 10.66
C ASP A 387 7.26 -27.24 11.94
#